data_AF-A0A7J9FKP4-F1
#
_entry.id   AF-A0A7J9FKP4-F1
#
_cell.length_a   1.000
_cell.length_b   1.000
_cell.length_c   1.000
_cell.angle_alpha   90.00
_cell.angle_beta   90.00
_cell.angle_gamma   90.00
#
_symmetry.space_group_name_H-M   'P 1'
#
loop_
_entity.id
_entity.type
_entity.pdbx_description
1 polymer ?
#
loop_
_entity_poly.entity_id
_entity_poly.type
_entity_poly.pdbx_seq_one_letter_code
_entity_poly.pdbx_strand_id
1 'polypeptide(L)'
;MQQEKYDSLAEGYVSELWGFTRISVTQNNLQDLKEIWDQRGDEIRQLFYSNYGDLPYLLDIKVDKYLFQALTQYWNPAYSCFTFG
;
A
#
# COMPACT_ATOMS: atom_id res chain seq x y z
N MET A 1 4.64 2.34 -23.39
CA MET A 1 3.40 3.01 -23.81
C MET A 1 2.37 1.92 -24.10
N GLN A 2 1.33 1.80 -23.28
CA GLN A 2 0.29 0.78 -23.45
C GLN A 2 -0.68 1.26 -24.54
N GLN A 3 -0.86 0.42 -25.57
CA GLN A 3 -1.66 0.66 -26.78
C GLN A 3 -2.55 -0.57 -27.01
N GLU A 4 -3.32 -1.01 -26.02
CA GLU A 4 -4.28 -2.10 -26.24
C GLU A 4 -5.68 -1.57 -26.52
N LYS A 5 -6.41 -2.31 -27.37
CA LYS A 5 -7.70 -1.96 -27.99
C LYS A 5 -8.87 -1.75 -27.00
N TYR A 6 -8.60 -1.68 -25.70
CA TYR A 6 -9.57 -1.44 -24.63
C TYR A 6 -9.09 -0.40 -23.60
N ASP A 7 -7.97 0.28 -23.88
CA ASP A 7 -7.50 1.42 -23.09
C ASP A 7 -8.58 2.52 -23.10
N SER A 8 -9.14 2.81 -21.93
CA SER A 8 -10.23 3.78 -21.77
C SER A 8 -9.72 5.22 -21.63
N LEU A 9 -8.41 5.43 -21.69
CA LEU A 9 -7.78 6.75 -21.53
C LEU A 9 -7.15 7.24 -22.83
N ALA A 10 -7.38 8.51 -23.13
CA ALA A 10 -6.75 9.19 -24.25
C ALA A 10 -5.24 9.30 -24.03
N GLU A 11 -4.47 9.20 -25.11
CA GLU A 11 -3.03 9.41 -25.12
C GLU A 11 -2.71 10.81 -24.55
N GLY A 12 -1.88 10.86 -23.50
CA GLY A 12 -1.52 12.10 -22.80
C GLY A 12 -2.46 12.48 -21.64
N TYR A 13 -3.40 11.63 -21.22
CA TYR A 13 -4.21 11.88 -20.02
C TYR A 13 -3.34 11.97 -18.76
N VAL A 14 -3.41 13.11 -18.08
CA VAL A 14 -2.76 13.35 -16.77
C VAL A 14 -3.83 13.25 -15.68
N SER A 15 -3.59 12.43 -14.66
CA SER A 15 -4.55 12.21 -13.60
C SER A 15 -4.73 13.45 -12.71
N GLU A 16 -5.95 13.99 -12.67
CA GLU A 16 -6.31 15.10 -11.76
C GLU A 16 -6.44 14.66 -10.29
N LEU A 17 -6.41 13.34 -10.03
CA LEU A 17 -6.58 12.78 -8.69
C LEU A 17 -5.55 13.30 -7.69
N TRP A 18 -4.37 13.75 -8.12
CA TRP A 18 -3.37 14.30 -7.20
C TRP A 18 -3.92 15.52 -6.43
N GLY A 19 -4.85 16.28 -7.05
CA GLY A 19 -5.54 17.40 -6.40
C GLY A 19 -6.67 16.98 -5.44
N PHE A 20 -7.18 15.75 -5.56
CA PHE A 20 -8.33 15.25 -4.78
C PHE A 20 -7.97 14.13 -3.78
N THR A 21 -6.81 13.49 -3.93
CA THR A 21 -6.41 12.36 -3.09
C THR A 21 -5.87 12.89 -1.77
N ARG A 22 -6.75 13.03 -0.78
CA ARG A 22 -6.33 13.33 0.59
C ARG A 22 -5.75 12.06 1.22
N ILE A 23 -4.47 11.78 0.96
CA ILE A 23 -3.78 10.65 1.58
C ILE A 23 -3.70 10.92 3.08
N SER A 24 -4.44 10.13 3.87
CA SER A 24 -4.24 10.09 5.31
C SER A 24 -2.98 9.28 5.58
N VAL A 25 -1.91 9.98 5.96
CA VAL A 25 -0.64 9.37 6.39
C VAL A 25 -0.58 9.23 7.91
N THR A 26 -1.75 9.19 8.55
CA THR A 26 -1.87 8.99 9.98
C THR A 26 -1.30 7.62 10.32
N GLN A 27 -0.20 7.60 11.06
CA GLN A 27 0.33 6.37 11.62
C GLN A 27 -0.66 5.87 12.67
N ASN A 28 -1.24 4.70 12.44
CA ASN A 28 -2.07 4.06 13.46
C ASN A 28 -1.21 3.76 14.69
N ASN A 29 -1.77 4.00 15.88
CA ASN A 29 -1.14 3.53 17.10
C ASN A 29 -1.34 2.02 17.19
N LEU A 30 -0.29 1.26 16.89
CA LEU A 30 -0.28 -0.20 16.93
C LEU A 30 0.41 -0.75 18.19
N GLN A 31 0.68 0.09 19.19
CA GLN A 31 1.47 -0.29 20.36
C GLN A 31 0.88 -1.51 21.10
N ASP A 32 -0.42 -1.52 21.34
CA ASP A 32 -1.10 -2.63 22.02
C ASP A 32 -1.02 -3.93 21.21
N LEU A 33 -1.13 -3.83 19.87
CA LEU A 33 -1.01 -4.98 18.98
C LEU A 33 0.41 -5.53 18.94
N LYS A 34 1.42 -4.65 18.99
CA LYS A 34 2.83 -5.05 19.10
C LYS A 34 3.09 -5.75 20.41
N GLU A 35 2.57 -5.24 21.52
CA GLU A 35 2.75 -5.87 22.83
C GLU A 35 2.11 -7.27 22.86
N ILE A 36 0.89 -7.42 22.34
CA ILE A 36 0.24 -8.73 22.21
C ILE A 36 1.07 -9.67 21.32
N TRP A 37 1.62 -9.16 20.21
CA TRP A 37 2.46 -9.93 19.29
C TRP A 37 3.77 -10.38 19.94
N ASP A 38 4.44 -9.48 20.67
CA ASP A 38 5.73 -9.75 21.33
C ASP A 38 5.61 -10.77 22.45
N GLN A 39 4.46 -10.81 23.13
CA GLN A 39 4.14 -11.84 24.13
C GLN A 39 3.89 -13.24 23.52
N ARG A 40 3.78 -13.38 22.19
CA ARG A 40 3.59 -14.70 21.55
C ARG A 40 4.91 -15.45 21.45
N GLY A 41 4.92 -16.69 21.92
CA GLY A 41 6.02 -17.63 21.74
C GLY A 41 6.17 -18.11 20.28
N ASP A 42 7.33 -18.69 19.98
CA ASP A 42 7.75 -19.04 18.62
C ASP A 42 6.79 -19.99 17.90
N GLU A 43 6.18 -20.94 18.60
CA GLU A 43 5.20 -21.89 18.03
C GLU A 43 3.98 -21.16 17.44
N ILE A 44 3.44 -20.17 18.17
CA ILE A 44 2.29 -19.39 17.72
C ILE A 44 2.70 -18.48 16.56
N ARG A 45 3.90 -17.90 16.61
CA ARG A 45 4.43 -17.07 15.52
C ARG A 45 4.65 -17.87 14.25
N GLN A 46 5.17 -19.10 14.35
CA GLN A 46 5.34 -19.99 13.20
C GLN A 46 4.01 -20.44 12.61
N LEU A 47 3.03 -20.79 13.45
CA LEU A 47 1.69 -21.12 12.98
C LEU A 47 1.05 -19.92 12.25
N PHE A 48 1.21 -18.71 12.79
CA PHE A 48 0.71 -17.50 12.15
C PHE A 48 1.42 -17.26 10.81
N TYR A 49 2.74 -17.41 10.76
CA TYR A 49 3.52 -17.30 9.53
C TYR A 49 3.08 -18.30 8.46
N SER A 50 2.82 -19.55 8.82
CA SER A 50 2.33 -20.56 7.88
C SER A 50 0.96 -20.21 7.28
N ASN A 51 0.11 -19.49 8.02
CA ASN A 51 -1.25 -19.17 7.59
C ASN A 51 -1.34 -17.81 6.89
N TYR A 52 -0.53 -16.84 7.30
CA TYR A 52 -0.65 -15.43 6.90
C TYR A 52 0.64 -14.85 6.30
N GLY A 53 1.72 -15.64 6.23
CA GLY A 53 3.01 -15.22 5.72
C GLY A 53 3.61 -14.05 6.51
N ASP A 54 4.07 -13.06 5.76
CA ASP A 54 4.80 -11.89 6.27
C ASP A 54 3.90 -10.80 6.89
N LEU A 55 2.60 -11.06 7.06
CA LEU A 55 1.66 -10.09 7.63
C LEU A 55 2.11 -9.47 8.98
N PRO A 56 2.72 -10.22 9.92
CA PRO A 56 3.14 -9.64 11.19
C PRO A 56 4.18 -8.53 11.06
N TYR A 57 5.02 -8.56 10.03
CA TYR A 57 6.04 -7.53 9.82
C TYR A 57 5.42 -6.17 9.49
N LEU A 58 4.16 -6.13 9.03
CA LEU A 58 3.43 -4.89 8.79
C LEU A 58 3.24 -4.05 10.06
N LEU A 59 3.28 -4.66 11.26
CA LEU A 59 3.20 -3.92 12.53
C LEU A 59 4.38 -2.95 12.70
N ASP A 60 5.54 -3.28 12.13
CA ASP A 60 6.76 -2.48 12.23
C ASP A 60 7.00 -1.55 11.05
N ILE A 61 6.22 -1.68 9.98
CA ILE A 61 6.34 -0.81 8.81
C ILE A 61 5.87 0.59 9.16
N LYS A 62 6.76 1.56 8.97
CA LYS A 62 6.43 2.98 9.06
C LYS A 62 5.74 3.42 7.78
N VAL A 63 4.65 4.17 7.91
CA VAL A 63 4.00 4.83 6.78
C VAL A 63 4.85 6.02 6.38
N ASP A 64 5.54 5.92 5.24
CA ASP A 64 6.31 7.04 4.69
C ASP A 64 5.41 7.92 3.82
N LYS A 65 5.08 9.11 4.32
CA LYS A 65 4.27 10.10 3.61
C LYS A 65 4.83 10.44 2.22
N TYR A 66 6.14 10.62 2.12
CA TYR A 66 6.78 11.04 0.88
C TYR A 66 6.77 9.92 -0.14
N LEU A 67 6.96 8.67 0.30
CA LEU A 67 6.82 7.50 -0.57
C LEU A 67 5.39 7.39 -1.12
N PHE A 68 4.36 7.49 -0.26
CA PHE A 68 2.97 7.44 -0.72
C PHE A 68 2.63 8.59 -1.66
N GLN A 69 3.13 9.81 -1.39
CA GLN A 69 2.95 10.95 -2.28
C GLN A 69 3.67 10.76 -3.63
N ALA A 70 4.85 10.14 -3.64
CA ALA A 70 5.54 9.78 -4.87
C ALA A 70 4.75 8.71 -5.65
N LEU A 71 4.20 7.70 -4.96
CA LEU A 71 3.42 6.63 -5.56
C LEU A 71 2.10 7.14 -6.18
N THR A 72 1.46 8.16 -5.60
CA THR A 72 0.27 8.75 -6.24
C THR A 72 0.53 9.29 -7.64
N GLN A 73 1.79 9.57 -7.98
CA GLN A 73 2.14 10.01 -9.33
C GLN A 73 1.96 8.91 -10.38
N TYR A 74 2.07 7.65 -9.95
CA TYR A 74 1.98 6.47 -10.80
C TYR A 74 0.60 5.82 -10.74
N TRP A 75 -0.35 6.39 -9.99
CA TRP A 75 -1.72 5.87 -9.92
C TRP A 75 -2.44 6.11 -11.25
N ASN A 76 -2.83 5.02 -11.91
CA ASN A 76 -3.63 5.07 -13.12
C ASN A 76 -5.11 4.84 -12.77
N PRO A 77 -5.96 5.88 -12.86
CA PRO A 77 -7.36 5.75 -12.47
C PRO A 77 -8.18 4.82 -13.34
N ALA A 78 -7.86 4.66 -14.63
CA ALA A 78 -8.64 3.76 -15.49
C ALA A 78 -8.45 2.29 -15.14
N TYR A 79 -7.28 1.95 -14.60
CA TYR A 79 -6.97 0.59 -14.20
C TYR A 79 -7.12 0.36 -12.69
N SER A 80 -7.36 1.43 -11.93
CA SER A 80 -7.39 1.38 -10.46
C SER A 80 -6.13 0.70 -9.87
N CYS A 81 -4.98 0.95 -10.48
CA CYS A 81 -3.70 0.36 -10.09
C CYS A 81 -2.53 1.32 -10.33
N PHE A 82 -1.37 1.02 -9.75
CA PHE A 82 -0.13 1.73 -10.04
C PHE A 82 0.50 1.18 -11.31
N THR A 83 0.84 2.06 -12.25
CA THR A 83 1.53 1.70 -13.49
C THR A 83 2.95 2.23 -13.47
N PHE A 84 3.93 1.35 -13.61
CA PHE A 84 5.33 1.70 -13.81
C PHE A 84 5.67 1.45 -15.28
N GLY A 85 6.15 2.49 -15.95
CA GLY A 85 6.38 2.50 -17.41
C GLY A 85 7.57 1.64 -17.85
#